data_AF-A0A7X7JLX7-F1
#
_entry.id   AF-A0A7X7JLX7-F1
#
_cell.length_a   1.000
_cell.length_b   1.000
_cell.length_c   1.000
_cell.angle_alpha   90.00
_cell.angle_beta   90.00
_cell.angle_gamma   90.00
#
_symmetry.space_group_name_H-M   'P 1'
#
loop_
_entity.id
_entity.type
_entity.pdbx_description
1 polymer ?
#
loop_
_entity_poly.entity_id
_entity_poly.type
_entity_poly.pdbx_seq_one_letter_code
_entity_poly.pdbx_strand_id
1 'polypeptide(L)'
;MPFPADIREEALVRSARHCCVCHQAAGRDVNVHHIVQEADGGPNTLENAIVLCSKCHGEAGHYNPRHPLGTKYSPSELRRHRDEWWAYRANGYAPEHKPADFQEPLGSGRGVPVHRREVGVLWSHRADIAVAKETVEFEARLLAEDRTEDQSGVRWMELFARSDGTFLVYVESNHRCDWGDSFLDGAPPDHDPLRLDDLHERYPSLATAAGLQRLRRL
;
A
#
# COMPACT_ATOMS: atom_id res chain seq x y z
N MET A 1 -13.00 -18.98 21.81
CA MET A 1 -12.05 -20.11 21.85
C MET A 1 -11.29 -20.15 20.54
N PRO A 2 -10.04 -20.62 20.48
CA PRO A 2 -9.31 -20.74 19.22
C PRO A 2 -9.79 -21.94 18.40
N PHE A 3 -9.84 -21.79 17.07
CA PHE A 3 -10.02 -22.93 16.16
C PHE A 3 -8.89 -23.96 16.31
N PRO A 4 -9.14 -25.24 15.96
CA PRO A 4 -8.10 -26.24 15.71
C PRO A 4 -7.01 -25.71 14.77
N ALA A 5 -5.77 -26.15 14.98
CA ALA A 5 -4.60 -25.59 14.31
C ALA A 5 -4.66 -25.71 12.78
N ASP A 6 -5.11 -26.87 12.29
CA ASP A 6 -5.31 -27.21 10.88
C ASP A 6 -6.36 -26.31 10.22
N ILE A 7 -7.54 -26.15 10.84
CA ILE A 7 -8.61 -25.28 10.33
C ILE A 7 -8.15 -23.81 10.31
N ARG A 8 -7.46 -23.38 11.36
CA ARG A 8 -6.92 -22.03 11.46
C ARG A 8 -5.90 -21.75 10.36
N GLU A 9 -4.97 -22.69 10.15
CA GLU A 9 -3.94 -22.57 9.12
C GLU A 9 -4.56 -22.52 7.71
N GLU A 10 -5.49 -23.44 7.42
CA GLU A 10 -6.18 -23.48 6.13
C GLU A 10 -6.93 -22.18 5.83
N ALA A 11 -7.65 -21.63 6.81
CA ALA A 11 -8.33 -20.34 6.66
C ALA A 11 -7.33 -19.20 6.35
N LEU A 12 -6.20 -19.16 7.06
CA LEU A 12 -5.15 -18.15 6.85
C LEU A 12 -4.50 -18.26 5.48
N VAL A 13 -4.26 -19.48 4.99
CA VAL A 13 -3.67 -19.75 3.67
C VAL A 13 -4.64 -19.37 2.55
N ARG A 14 -5.90 -19.81 2.63
CA ARG A 14 -6.94 -19.46 1.63
C ARG A 14 -7.18 -17.97 1.53
N SER A 15 -7.19 -17.28 2.67
CA SER A 15 -7.32 -15.82 2.69
C SER A 15 -6.01 -15.09 2.42
N ALA A 16 -4.88 -15.80 2.36
CA ALA A 16 -3.52 -15.26 2.28
C ALA A 16 -3.27 -14.10 3.22
N ARG A 17 -3.75 -14.25 4.46
CA ARG A 17 -3.63 -13.24 5.52
C ARG A 17 -4.17 -11.85 5.13
N HIS A 18 -5.14 -11.80 4.23
CA HIS A 18 -5.96 -10.62 3.98
C HIS A 18 -7.26 -10.70 4.78
N CYS A 19 -7.79 -9.55 5.14
CA CYS A 19 -9.13 -9.45 5.70
C CYS A 19 -10.15 -9.82 4.62
N CYS A 20 -11.02 -10.79 4.87
CA CYS A 20 -12.07 -11.19 3.93
C CYS A 20 -13.13 -10.09 3.71
N VAL A 21 -13.21 -9.08 4.57
CA VAL A 21 -14.23 -8.02 4.50
C VAL A 21 -13.69 -6.76 3.82
N CYS A 22 -12.56 -6.22 4.30
CA CYS A 22 -11.98 -4.99 3.75
C CYS A 22 -10.85 -5.23 2.74
N HIS A 23 -10.47 -6.50 2.52
CA HIS A 23 -9.40 -6.93 1.61
C HIS A 23 -8.01 -6.35 1.91
N GLN A 24 -7.81 -5.73 3.07
CA GLN A 24 -6.49 -5.25 3.49
C GLN A 24 -5.53 -6.42 3.72
N ALA A 25 -4.32 -6.31 3.18
CA ALA A 25 -3.18 -7.17 3.48
C ALA A 25 -2.69 -6.92 4.92
N ALA A 26 -3.16 -7.70 5.90
CA ALA A 26 -2.87 -7.47 7.32
C ALA A 26 -1.83 -8.45 7.90
N GLY A 27 -1.38 -9.45 7.13
CA GLY A 27 -0.21 -10.27 7.49
C GLY A 27 -0.36 -11.01 8.82
N ARG A 28 0.34 -10.57 9.87
CA ARG A 28 0.21 -11.15 11.23
C ARG A 28 -0.91 -10.52 12.06
N ASP A 29 -1.43 -9.38 11.66
CA ASP A 29 -2.52 -8.64 12.34
C ASP A 29 -3.92 -9.14 11.92
N VAL A 30 -4.01 -10.37 11.42
CA VAL A 30 -5.29 -11.03 11.14
C VAL A 30 -5.64 -12.03 12.23
N ASN A 31 -6.94 -12.13 12.49
CA ASN A 31 -7.54 -13.08 13.40
C ASN A 31 -8.56 -13.95 12.66
N VAL A 32 -8.57 -15.25 12.97
CA VAL A 32 -9.59 -16.17 12.46
C VAL A 32 -10.79 -16.10 13.40
N HIS A 33 -11.88 -15.55 12.89
CA HIS A 33 -13.11 -15.30 13.61
C HIS A 33 -14.13 -16.41 13.33
N HIS A 34 -14.90 -16.76 14.36
CA HIS A 34 -16.09 -17.61 14.22
C HIS A 34 -17.25 -16.78 13.66
N ILE A 35 -17.76 -17.14 12.48
CA ILE A 35 -18.92 -16.45 11.88
C ILE A 35 -20.17 -16.60 12.76
N VAL A 36 -20.39 -17.80 13.29
CA VAL A 36 -21.29 -18.06 14.41
C VAL A 36 -20.40 -18.39 15.60
N GLN A 37 -20.47 -17.60 16.66
CA GLN A 37 -19.61 -17.75 17.83
C GLN A 37 -19.78 -19.12 18.47
N GLU A 38 -18.70 -19.68 19.01
CA GLU A 38 -18.75 -20.97 19.73
C GLU A 38 -19.71 -20.92 20.93
N ALA A 39 -19.79 -19.77 21.61
CA ALA A 39 -20.73 -19.52 22.70
C ALA A 39 -22.21 -19.64 22.27
N ASP A 40 -22.49 -19.42 20.98
CA ASP A 40 -23.81 -19.56 20.36
C ASP A 40 -23.98 -20.92 19.66
N GLY A 41 -23.09 -21.88 19.92
CA GLY A 41 -23.12 -23.22 19.31
C GLY A 41 -22.46 -23.32 17.93
N GLY A 42 -21.68 -22.31 17.54
CA GLY A 42 -20.95 -22.32 16.28
C GLY A 42 -19.87 -23.42 16.23
N PRO A 43 -19.79 -24.20 15.14
CA PRO A 43 -18.86 -25.31 15.05
C PRO A 43 -17.44 -24.84 14.70
N ASN A 44 -16.44 -25.65 15.07
CA ASN A 44 -15.03 -25.43 14.73
C ASN A 44 -14.69 -26.01 13.34
N THR A 45 -15.39 -25.53 12.30
CA THR A 45 -15.16 -25.95 10.91
C THR A 45 -14.70 -24.79 10.04
N LEU A 46 -14.11 -25.11 8.88
CA LEU A 46 -13.63 -24.11 7.94
C LEU A 46 -14.77 -23.24 7.40
N GLU A 47 -15.98 -23.80 7.25
CA GLU A 47 -17.19 -23.10 6.81
C GLU A 47 -17.73 -22.12 7.86
N ASN A 48 -17.21 -22.16 9.09
CA ASN A 48 -17.52 -21.19 10.14
C ASN A 48 -16.33 -20.26 10.44
N ALA A 49 -15.20 -20.43 9.77
CA ALA A 49 -14.01 -19.60 9.93
C ALA A 49 -13.99 -18.46 8.90
N ILE A 50 -13.63 -17.25 9.34
CA ILE A 50 -13.34 -16.11 8.46
C ILE A 50 -12.10 -15.37 8.96
N VAL A 51 -11.22 -14.93 8.05
CA VAL A 51 -10.01 -14.17 8.40
C VAL A 51 -10.33 -12.68 8.36
N LEU A 52 -10.09 -11.97 9.46
CA LEU A 52 -10.39 -10.54 9.61
C LEU A 52 -9.17 -9.78 10.14
N CYS A 53 -8.96 -8.54 9.71
CA CYS A 53 -8.02 -7.63 10.39
C CYS A 53 -8.56 -7.24 11.77
N SER A 54 -7.70 -6.76 12.66
CA SER A 54 -8.06 -6.39 14.04
C SER A 54 -9.26 -5.43 14.13
N LYS A 55 -9.40 -4.48 13.18
CA LYS A 55 -10.55 -3.57 13.09
C LYS A 55 -11.86 -4.31 12.79
N CYS A 56 -11.95 -5.01 11.65
CA CYS A 56 -13.17 -5.73 11.26
C CYS A 56 -13.50 -6.86 12.24
N HIS A 57 -12.50 -7.48 12.86
CA HIS A 57 -12.68 -8.48 13.90
C HIS A 57 -13.43 -7.90 15.12
N GLY A 58 -13.06 -6.70 15.57
CA GLY A 58 -13.75 -6.00 16.65
C GLY A 58 -15.22 -5.72 16.31
N GLU A 59 -15.49 -5.29 15.07
CA GLU A 59 -16.84 -4.96 14.61
C GLU A 59 -17.75 -6.19 14.45
N ALA A 60 -17.19 -7.32 13.98
CA ALA A 60 -17.94 -8.56 13.76
C ALA A 60 -18.52 -9.18 15.04
N GLY A 61 -17.82 -9.05 16.18
CA GLY A 61 -18.26 -9.59 17.47
C GLY A 61 -19.45 -8.85 18.11
N HIS A 62 -19.88 -7.72 17.55
CA HIS A 62 -20.94 -6.89 18.14
C HIS A 62 -22.34 -7.13 17.57
N TYR A 63 -22.52 -8.11 16.68
CA TYR A 63 -23.84 -8.41 16.11
C TYR A 63 -24.84 -8.81 17.20
N ASN A 64 -25.88 -8.01 17.39
CA ASN A 64 -26.96 -8.27 18.35
C ASN A 64 -28.30 -8.08 17.66
N PRO A 65 -29.03 -9.16 17.32
CA PRO A 65 -30.32 -9.06 16.62
C PRO A 65 -31.40 -8.39 17.48
N ARG A 66 -31.23 -8.33 18.81
CA ARG A 66 -32.17 -7.67 19.74
C ARG A 66 -31.91 -6.17 19.91
N HIS A 67 -30.82 -5.65 19.35
CA HIS A 67 -30.47 -4.23 19.43
C HIS A 67 -29.73 -3.76 18.15
N PRO A 68 -30.46 -3.60 17.03
CA PRO A 68 -29.89 -3.27 15.73
C PRO A 68 -29.53 -1.78 15.64
N LEU A 69 -28.52 -1.36 16.38
CA LEU A 69 -27.86 -0.07 16.17
C LEU A 69 -26.74 -0.25 15.14
N GLY A 70 -26.86 0.44 14.00
CA GLY A 70 -25.90 0.42 12.90
C GLY A 70 -26.04 -0.78 11.95
N THR A 71 -25.30 -0.73 10.84
CA THR A 71 -25.18 -1.80 9.85
C THR A 71 -24.07 -2.77 10.25
N LYS A 72 -24.32 -3.58 11.28
CA LYS A 72 -23.35 -4.58 11.77
C LYS A 72 -23.29 -5.78 10.83
N TYR A 73 -22.11 -6.41 10.74
CA TYR A 73 -21.91 -7.61 9.94
C TYR A 73 -22.82 -8.75 10.43
N SER A 74 -23.70 -9.21 9.54
CA SER A 74 -24.49 -10.40 9.80
C SER A 74 -23.67 -11.66 9.51
N PRO A 75 -23.99 -12.81 10.13
CA PRO A 75 -23.33 -14.08 9.80
C PRO A 75 -23.43 -14.45 8.31
N SER A 76 -24.54 -14.14 7.64
CA SER A 76 -24.71 -14.41 6.21
C SER A 76 -23.80 -13.52 5.36
N GLU A 77 -23.64 -12.26 5.75
CA GLU A 77 -22.73 -11.32 5.09
C GLU A 77 -21.26 -11.75 5.23
N LEU A 78 -20.83 -12.13 6.44
CA LEU A 78 -19.47 -12.63 6.66
C LEU A 78 -19.16 -13.86 5.81
N ARG A 79 -20.11 -14.81 5.68
CA ARG A 79 -19.93 -15.97 4.77
C ARG A 79 -19.70 -15.52 3.34
N ARG A 80 -20.50 -14.57 2.85
CA ARG A 80 -20.37 -14.05 1.49
C ARG A 80 -19.02 -13.38 1.26
N HIS A 81 -18.60 -12.48 2.15
CA HIS A 81 -17.28 -11.83 2.09
C HIS A 81 -16.14 -12.84 2.01
N ARG A 82 -16.17 -13.88 2.86
CA ARG A 82 -15.20 -14.98 2.82
C ARG A 82 -15.22 -15.73 1.49
N ASP A 83 -16.40 -16.18 1.06
CA ASP A 83 -16.55 -17.03 -0.13
C ASP A 83 -16.16 -16.27 -1.40
N GLU A 84 -16.57 -15.01 -1.51
CA GLU A 84 -16.20 -14.10 -2.60
C GLU A 84 -14.68 -13.87 -2.61
N TRP A 85 -14.06 -13.63 -1.44
CA TRP A 85 -12.61 -13.48 -1.33
C TRP A 85 -11.85 -14.75 -1.73
N TRP A 86 -12.27 -15.92 -1.25
CA TRP A 86 -11.64 -17.20 -1.59
C TRP A 86 -11.82 -17.55 -3.07
N ALA A 87 -12.98 -17.28 -3.65
CA ALA A 87 -13.23 -17.48 -5.08
C ALA A 87 -12.34 -16.55 -5.92
N TYR A 88 -12.23 -15.28 -5.53
CA TYR A 88 -11.31 -14.32 -6.16
C TYR A 88 -9.85 -14.78 -6.06
N ARG A 89 -9.42 -15.28 -4.89
CA ARG A 89 -8.10 -15.90 -4.65
C ARG A 89 -7.84 -17.11 -5.54
N ALA A 90 -8.84 -17.97 -5.72
CA ALA A 90 -8.74 -19.18 -6.52
C ALA A 90 -8.74 -18.90 -8.04
N ASN A 91 -9.48 -17.88 -8.50
CA ASN A 91 -9.65 -17.54 -9.91
C ASN A 91 -8.49 -16.71 -10.51
N GLY A 92 -7.29 -16.87 -9.95
CA GLY A 92 -6.09 -16.18 -10.46
C GLY A 92 -5.93 -14.80 -9.87
N TYR A 93 -6.10 -14.65 -8.56
CA TYR A 93 -5.55 -13.52 -7.83
C TYR A 93 -4.09 -13.32 -8.23
N ALA A 94 -3.88 -12.33 -9.09
CA ALA A 94 -2.60 -11.68 -9.22
C ALA A 94 -2.49 -10.82 -7.96
N PRO A 95 -1.55 -11.09 -7.05
CA PRO A 95 -1.29 -10.15 -5.99
C PRO A 95 -1.02 -8.79 -6.64
N GLU A 96 -1.92 -7.81 -6.45
CA GLU A 96 -1.63 -6.40 -6.77
C GLU A 96 -0.45 -5.87 -5.93
N HIS A 97 0.09 -6.69 -5.05
CA HIS A 97 1.43 -6.54 -4.50
C HIS A 97 2.09 -7.91 -4.36
N LYS A 98 2.92 -8.30 -5.35
CA LYS A 98 4.10 -9.09 -4.98
C LYS A 98 4.87 -8.22 -3.97
N PRO A 99 5.08 -8.64 -2.70
CA PRO A 99 6.24 -8.10 -2.02
C PRO A 99 7.42 -8.42 -2.95
N ALA A 100 8.21 -7.42 -3.27
CA ALA A 100 9.45 -7.65 -3.97
C ALA A 100 10.27 -8.58 -3.07
N ASP A 101 10.22 -9.88 -3.33
CA ASP A 101 11.25 -10.78 -2.89
C ASP A 101 12.54 -10.18 -3.44
N PHE A 102 13.36 -9.69 -2.52
CA PHE A 102 14.65 -9.12 -2.81
C PHE A 102 15.54 -10.25 -3.34
N GLN A 103 15.46 -10.48 -4.66
CA GLN A 103 16.46 -11.21 -5.40
C GLN A 103 16.90 -10.38 -6.60
N GLU A 104 18.14 -9.91 -6.46
CA GLU A 104 19.07 -9.44 -7.50
C GLU A 104 18.80 -8.02 -8.04
N PRO A 105 19.88 -7.29 -8.41
CA PRO A 105 19.91 -5.83 -8.33
C PRO A 105 18.80 -5.22 -9.17
N LEU A 106 18.10 -4.24 -8.59
CA LEU A 106 17.32 -3.24 -9.33
C LEU A 106 18.27 -2.55 -10.32
N GLY A 107 18.52 -3.16 -11.47
CA GLY A 107 19.44 -2.63 -12.46
C GLY A 107 20.59 -3.54 -12.87
N SER A 108 20.34 -4.39 -13.87
CA SER A 108 21.27 -4.49 -15.00
C SER A 108 20.56 -5.21 -16.15
N GLY A 109 20.07 -4.46 -17.13
CA GLY A 109 19.44 -5.03 -18.33
C GLY A 109 19.04 -3.95 -19.32
N ARG A 110 19.21 -4.22 -20.62
CA ARG A 110 18.83 -3.32 -21.73
C ARG A 110 17.33 -2.96 -21.64
N GLY A 111 16.99 -1.69 -21.83
CA GLY A 111 15.60 -1.21 -21.95
C GLY A 111 15.03 -0.44 -20.75
N VAL A 112 15.86 0.26 -19.96
CA VAL A 112 15.37 1.17 -18.91
C VAL A 112 14.60 2.33 -19.56
N PRO A 113 13.36 2.63 -19.11
CA PRO A 113 12.60 3.75 -19.65
C PRO A 113 13.30 5.10 -19.44
N VAL A 114 13.19 5.98 -20.44
CA VAL A 114 13.62 7.38 -20.35
C VAL A 114 12.41 8.21 -19.91
N HIS A 115 12.56 8.95 -18.82
CA HIS A 115 11.55 9.86 -18.30
C HIS A 115 11.95 11.31 -18.56
N ARG A 116 10.95 12.16 -18.79
CA ARG A 116 11.10 13.61 -18.89
C ARG A 116 10.20 14.27 -17.86
N ARG A 117 10.75 15.16 -17.05
CA ARG A 117 10.03 15.92 -16.02
C ARG A 117 10.43 17.38 -16.06
N GLU A 118 9.48 18.27 -15.82
CA GLU A 118 9.79 19.68 -15.61
C GLU A 118 10.17 19.87 -14.14
N VAL A 119 11.24 20.61 -13.84
CA VAL A 119 11.65 21.02 -12.48
C VAL A 119 11.74 22.54 -12.39
N GLY A 120 11.53 23.10 -11.21
CA GLY A 120 11.46 24.53 -10.94
C GLY A 120 10.03 25.02 -10.71
N VAL A 121 9.80 26.32 -10.88
CA VAL A 121 8.45 26.91 -10.77
C VAL A 121 7.71 26.68 -12.09
N LEU A 122 6.71 25.81 -12.07
CA LEU A 122 5.96 25.37 -13.24
C LEU A 122 4.96 26.43 -13.72
N TRP A 123 4.32 27.10 -12.77
CA TRP A 123 3.34 28.17 -13.00
C TRP A 123 3.14 28.99 -11.71
N SER A 124 2.65 30.23 -11.85
CA SER A 124 2.38 31.13 -10.72
C SER A 124 1.34 32.18 -11.09
N HIS A 125 0.33 32.37 -10.24
CA HIS A 125 -0.60 33.51 -10.26
C HIS A 125 -0.05 34.70 -9.45
N ARG A 126 1.04 34.48 -8.73
CA ARG A 126 1.71 35.46 -7.89
C ARG A 126 2.75 36.24 -8.68
N ALA A 127 2.62 37.57 -8.66
CA ALA A 127 3.55 38.47 -9.35
C ALA A 127 4.98 38.45 -8.77
N ASP A 128 5.14 38.02 -7.51
CA ASP A 128 6.43 37.96 -6.83
C ASP A 128 7.19 36.63 -7.04
N ILE A 129 6.58 35.66 -7.72
CA ILE A 129 7.20 34.36 -8.02
C ILE A 129 7.32 34.22 -9.54
N ALA A 130 8.55 34.30 -10.04
CA ALA A 130 8.82 34.10 -11.45
C ALA A 130 8.70 32.63 -11.83
N VAL A 131 8.04 32.35 -12.96
CA VAL A 131 8.02 31.03 -13.58
C VAL A 131 9.40 30.79 -14.22
N ALA A 132 10.08 29.77 -13.74
CA ALA A 132 11.38 29.34 -14.24
C ALA A 132 11.44 27.82 -14.08
N LYS A 133 11.43 27.11 -15.21
CA LYS A 133 11.41 25.66 -15.26
C LYS A 133 12.34 25.14 -16.34
N GLU A 134 12.89 23.96 -16.11
CA GLU A 134 13.68 23.22 -17.07
C GLU A 134 13.20 21.78 -17.18
N THR A 135 13.47 21.13 -18.30
CA THR A 135 13.14 19.71 -18.47
C THR A 135 14.36 18.86 -18.15
N VAL A 136 14.22 17.98 -17.16
CA VAL A 136 15.23 16.97 -16.82
C VAL A 136 14.84 15.64 -17.46
N GLU A 137 15.81 15.02 -18.12
CA GLU A 137 15.68 13.70 -18.73
C GLU A 137 16.54 12.69 -17.96
N PHE A 138 15.97 11.54 -17.59
CA PHE A 138 16.69 10.51 -16.84
C PHE A 138 16.22 9.10 -17.16
N GLU A 139 17.13 8.14 -17.05
CA GLU A 139 16.84 6.71 -17.22
C GLU A 139 16.59 6.07 -15.85
N ALA A 140 15.34 5.64 -15.62
CA ALA A 140 14.98 4.95 -14.39
C ALA A 140 13.69 4.14 -14.58
N ARG A 141 13.40 3.24 -13.63
CA ARG A 141 12.15 2.51 -13.56
C ARG A 141 11.24 3.12 -12.50
N LEU A 142 10.03 3.54 -12.88
CA LEU A 142 9.00 3.94 -11.92
C LEU A 142 8.62 2.74 -11.01
N LEU A 143 8.67 2.96 -9.70
CA LEU A 143 8.35 1.95 -8.68
C LEU A 143 7.04 2.23 -7.96
N ALA A 144 6.76 3.49 -7.64
CA ALA A 144 5.56 3.88 -6.92
C ALA A 144 5.23 5.34 -7.15
N GLU A 145 3.96 5.68 -6.91
CA GLU A 145 3.43 7.03 -6.93
C GLU A 145 2.67 7.26 -5.62
N ASP A 146 2.70 8.50 -5.15
CA ASP A 146 1.95 8.92 -3.97
C ASP A 146 1.37 10.31 -4.19
N ARG A 147 0.20 10.55 -3.61
CA ARG A 147 -0.48 11.85 -3.67
C ARG A 147 -0.99 12.19 -2.28
N THR A 148 -0.55 13.35 -1.79
CA THR A 148 -1.02 13.92 -0.53
C THR A 148 -1.72 15.24 -0.79
N GLU A 149 -2.83 15.48 -0.10
CA GLU A 149 -3.59 16.72 -0.18
C GLU A 149 -3.90 17.22 1.23
N ASP A 150 -3.57 18.48 1.49
CA ASP A 150 -3.81 19.15 2.77
C ASP A 150 -4.24 20.61 2.55
N GLN A 151 -4.38 21.37 3.65
CA GLN A 151 -4.78 22.79 3.58
C GLN A 151 -3.72 23.70 2.93
N SER A 152 -2.48 23.22 2.79
CA SER A 152 -1.38 23.92 2.15
C SER A 152 -1.35 23.66 0.64
N GLY A 153 -1.94 22.57 0.17
CA GLY A 153 -2.00 22.27 -1.25
C GLY A 153 -2.06 20.79 -1.59
N VAL A 154 -1.74 20.47 -2.84
CA VAL A 154 -1.63 19.09 -3.32
C VAL A 154 -0.17 18.80 -3.67
N ARG A 155 0.33 17.66 -3.24
CA ARG A 155 1.66 17.15 -3.57
C ARG A 155 1.53 15.80 -4.27
N TRP A 156 2.14 15.69 -5.43
CA TRP A 156 2.34 14.44 -6.16
C TRP A 156 3.81 14.04 -6.09
N MET A 157 4.06 12.75 -5.91
CA MET A 157 5.40 12.20 -5.86
C MET A 157 5.51 10.92 -6.66
N GLU A 158 6.63 10.75 -7.36
CA GLU A 158 6.95 9.55 -8.13
C GLU A 158 8.34 9.04 -7.71
N LEU A 159 8.41 7.77 -7.33
CA LEU A 159 9.66 7.10 -6.95
C LEU A 159 10.19 6.28 -8.12
N PHE A 160 11.44 6.52 -8.50
CA PHE A 160 12.13 5.76 -9.53
C PHE A 160 13.37 5.06 -8.98
N ALA A 161 13.69 3.89 -9.55
CA ALA A 161 14.96 3.19 -9.32
C ALA A 161 15.87 3.28 -10.55
N ARG A 162 17.12 3.66 -10.31
CA ARG A 162 18.18 3.73 -11.31
C ARG A 162 18.94 2.41 -11.40
N SER A 163 19.59 2.21 -12.54
CA SER A 163 20.37 1.00 -12.80
C SER A 163 21.60 0.82 -11.92
N ASP A 164 22.06 1.88 -11.26
CA ASP A 164 23.19 1.87 -10.31
C ASP A 164 22.76 1.55 -8.87
N GLY A 165 21.48 1.21 -8.65
CA GLY A 165 20.94 0.89 -7.32
C GLY A 165 20.58 2.11 -6.48
N THR A 166 20.62 3.32 -7.04
CA THR A 166 20.13 4.55 -6.40
C THR A 166 18.70 4.87 -6.80
N PHE A 167 18.07 5.79 -6.08
CA PHE A 167 16.69 6.21 -6.30
C PHE A 167 16.60 7.67 -6.75
N LEU A 168 15.52 8.00 -7.44
CA LEU A 168 15.09 9.36 -7.72
C LEU A 168 13.68 9.56 -7.19
N VAL A 169 13.39 10.73 -6.64
CA VAL A 169 12.03 11.11 -6.27
C VAL A 169 11.68 12.41 -6.96
N TYR A 170 10.77 12.34 -7.92
CA TYR A 170 10.16 13.53 -8.50
C TYR A 170 9.04 13.98 -7.58
N VAL A 171 9.04 15.26 -7.22
CA VAL A 171 8.01 15.87 -6.39
C VAL A 171 7.44 17.06 -7.12
N GLU A 172 6.11 17.11 -7.25
CA GLU A 172 5.38 18.24 -7.78
C GLU A 172 4.38 18.72 -6.71
N SER A 173 4.41 20.01 -6.41
CA SER A 173 3.53 20.62 -5.42
C SER A 173 2.73 21.76 -6.05
N ASN A 174 1.45 21.82 -5.71
CA ASN A 174 0.56 22.94 -5.98
C ASN A 174 0.22 23.60 -4.65
N HIS A 175 0.68 24.82 -4.45
CA HIS A 175 0.54 25.56 -3.20
C HIS A 175 -0.73 26.40 -3.25
N ARG A 176 -1.79 25.92 -2.61
CA ARG A 176 -3.11 26.59 -2.50
C ARG A 176 -3.71 27.08 -3.83
N CYS A 177 -3.37 26.46 -4.95
CA CYS A 177 -3.73 26.93 -6.28
C CYS A 177 -3.20 28.34 -6.64
N ASP A 178 -2.19 28.84 -5.91
CA ASP A 178 -1.55 30.14 -6.17
C ASP A 178 -0.32 30.00 -7.07
N TRP A 179 0.49 28.95 -6.86
CA TRP A 179 1.65 28.63 -7.67
C TRP A 179 1.97 27.14 -7.55
N GLY A 180 2.71 26.61 -8.52
CA GLY A 180 3.16 25.23 -8.53
C GLY A 180 4.64 25.10 -8.87
N ASP A 181 5.29 24.16 -8.21
CA ASP A 181 6.70 23.84 -8.40
C ASP A 181 6.96 22.35 -8.39
N SER A 182 8.14 22.00 -8.85
CA SER A 182 8.63 20.64 -8.80
C SER A 182 10.14 20.59 -8.64
N PHE A 183 10.61 19.46 -8.13
CA PHE A 183 12.03 19.16 -8.04
C PHE A 183 12.27 17.66 -8.20
N LEU A 184 13.51 17.30 -8.53
CA LEU A 184 13.96 15.93 -8.67
C LEU A 184 15.06 15.65 -7.65
N ASP A 185 14.71 14.97 -6.57
CA ASP A 185 15.65 14.58 -5.55
C ASP A 185 16.40 13.30 -5.93
N GLY A 186 17.65 13.18 -5.48
CA GLY A 186 18.56 12.11 -5.91
C GLY A 186 19.28 12.36 -7.24
N ALA A 187 19.02 13.50 -7.89
CA ALA A 187 19.67 13.89 -9.14
C ALA A 187 20.78 14.93 -8.91
N PRO A 188 22.02 14.69 -9.41
CA PRO A 188 23.07 15.70 -9.40
C PRO A 188 22.75 16.86 -10.37
N PRO A 189 23.31 18.07 -10.14
CA PRO A 189 24.30 18.41 -9.12
C PRO A 189 23.73 18.77 -7.75
N ASP A 190 22.43 19.08 -7.67
CA ASP A 190 21.84 19.72 -6.50
C ASP A 190 21.47 18.74 -5.37
N HIS A 191 21.38 17.44 -5.68
CA HIS A 191 21.02 16.41 -4.72
C HIS A 191 21.97 15.20 -4.78
N ASP A 192 22.37 14.73 -3.59
CA ASP A 192 23.08 13.47 -3.45
C ASP A 192 22.20 12.29 -3.88
N PRO A 193 22.76 11.25 -4.53
CA PRO A 193 21.99 10.08 -4.93
C PRO A 193 21.29 9.42 -3.73
N LEU A 194 19.97 9.26 -3.82
CA LEU A 194 19.18 8.65 -2.76
C LEU A 194 19.51 7.16 -2.64
N ARG A 195 19.85 6.73 -1.42
CA ARG A 195 19.94 5.32 -1.07
C ARG A 195 18.67 4.88 -0.36
N LEU A 196 18.53 3.57 -0.15
CA LEU A 196 17.36 2.99 0.50
C LEU A 196 17.10 3.59 1.89
N ASP A 197 18.16 3.85 2.67
CA ASP A 197 18.01 4.43 4.00
C ASP A 197 17.47 5.87 3.95
N ASP A 198 18.00 6.69 3.05
CA ASP A 198 17.56 8.08 2.80
C ASP A 198 16.10 8.11 2.34
N LEU A 199 15.73 7.18 1.45
CA LEU A 199 14.36 7.06 0.95
C LEU A 199 13.38 6.74 2.08
N HIS A 200 13.73 5.83 2.98
CA HIS A 200 12.90 5.50 4.13
C HIS A 200 12.79 6.65 5.15
N GLU A 201 13.81 7.51 5.24
CA GLU A 201 13.80 8.66 6.14
C GLU A 201 12.99 9.82 5.58
N ARG A 202 13.19 10.15 4.30
CA ARG A 202 12.63 11.34 3.65
C ARG A 202 11.27 11.09 2.99
N TYR A 203 11.05 9.89 2.46
CA TYR A 203 9.85 9.51 1.70
C TYR A 203 9.27 8.15 2.15
N PRO A 204 8.89 8.01 3.43
CA PRO A 204 8.45 6.72 3.97
C PRO A 204 7.17 6.18 3.30
N SER A 205 6.28 7.05 2.81
CA SER A 205 5.06 6.63 2.09
C SER A 205 5.40 5.97 0.76
N LEU A 206 6.29 6.58 -0.04
CA LEU A 206 6.77 6.02 -1.31
C LEU A 206 7.55 4.72 -1.10
N ALA A 207 8.44 4.66 -0.10
CA ALA A 207 9.18 3.45 0.22
C ALA A 207 8.22 2.29 0.55
N THR A 208 7.19 2.58 1.35
CA THR A 208 6.15 1.61 1.70
C THR A 208 5.33 1.20 0.48
N ALA A 209 4.90 2.15 -0.35
CA ALA A 209 4.11 1.91 -1.55
C ALA A 209 4.88 1.11 -2.63
N ALA A 210 6.20 1.25 -2.68
CA ALA A 210 7.08 0.45 -3.54
C ALA A 210 7.44 -0.92 -2.94
N GLY A 211 6.94 -1.26 -1.75
CA GLY A 211 7.27 -2.50 -1.06
C GLY A 211 8.74 -2.60 -0.64
N LEU A 212 9.45 -1.48 -0.54
CA LEU A 212 10.85 -1.43 -0.12
C LEU A 212 10.92 -1.60 1.40
N GLN A 213 11.70 -2.56 1.88
CA GLN A 213 11.89 -2.82 3.31
C GLN A 213 13.35 -2.61 3.69
N ARG A 214 13.60 -1.98 4.86
CA ARG A 214 14.93 -2.02 5.49
C ARG A 214 15.25 -3.46 5.86
N LEU A 215 16.17 -4.10 5.13
CA LEU A 215 16.74 -5.38 5.56
C LEU A 215 17.49 -5.13 6.87
N ARG A 216 16.89 -5.51 8.01
CA ARG A 216 17.67 -5.67 9.24
C ARG A 216 18.64 -6.81 8.99
N ARG A 217 19.91 -6.49 8.74
CA ARG A 217 20.98 -7.46 8.91
C ARG A 217 21.01 -7.83 10.39
N LEU A 218 20.64 -9.07 10.69
CA LEU A 218 20.89 -9.71 11.99
C LEU A 218 22.38 -10.02 12.12
#